data_AF-A0A4U3JV72-F1
#
_entry.id   AF-A0A4U3JV72-F1
#
_cell.length_a   1.000
_cell.length_b   1.000
_cell.length_c   1.000
_cell.angle_alpha   90.00
_cell.angle_beta   90.00
_cell.angle_gamma   90.00
#
_symmetry.space_group_name_H-M   'P 1'
#
loop_
_entity.id
_entity.type
_entity.pdbx_description
1 polymer ?
#
loop_
_entity_poly.entity_id
_entity_poly.type
_entity_poly.pdbx_seq_one_letter_code
_entity_poly.pdbx_strand_id
1 'polypeptide(L)'
;FCTDINTIPENAIIYVAAQLKINPKEIHNYKRRQTKDDHVKLIKNIYGYKEFSHLKKYLSNWLLNRAIYTTESTNMLFDMLLKKCLDEKIILPGFTTFSRFIASIVEKAEEQLYKQLALIPTNKEKKQLLNLLELVGTPVYGATIKMDILRTPLTDYSLKEISRGFERLKQFKTFSTENWQIKLIPEGKIKILANYAFKAKAQLIQRMSEQKKIALLVAFIYIYKRKAMDEQILALVNFFETIFRRAKNK
;
A
#
# COMPACT_ATOMS: atom_id res chain seq x y z
N PHE A 1 33.05 -4.30 1.41
CA PHE A 1 34.51 -4.22 1.56
C PHE A 1 34.93 -5.11 2.72
N CYS A 2 36.07 -5.79 2.63
CA CYS A 2 36.54 -6.69 3.69
C CYS A 2 36.75 -5.90 4.99
N THR A 3 35.93 -6.19 6.00
CA THR A 3 35.96 -5.51 7.30
C THR A 3 37.10 -6.03 8.18
N ASP A 4 37.38 -7.33 8.11
CA ASP A 4 38.48 -7.97 8.84
C ASP A 4 39.40 -8.75 7.89
N ILE A 5 40.65 -8.29 7.78
CA ILE A 5 41.68 -8.91 6.94
C ILE A 5 42.11 -10.27 7.50
N ASN A 6 41.97 -10.50 8.81
CA ASN A 6 42.36 -11.75 9.43
C ASN A 6 41.43 -12.92 9.06
N THR A 7 40.27 -12.62 8.47
CA THR A 7 39.33 -13.64 7.96
C THR A 7 39.70 -14.15 6.56
N ILE A 8 40.69 -13.53 5.90
CA ILE A 8 41.11 -13.92 4.56
C ILE A 8 42.01 -15.16 4.65
N PRO A 9 41.69 -16.26 3.97
CA PRO A 9 42.52 -17.46 3.93
C PRO A 9 43.95 -17.18 3.42
N GLU A 10 44.96 -17.76 4.07
CA GLU A 10 46.38 -17.50 3.76
C GLU A 10 46.75 -17.88 2.32
N ASN A 11 46.18 -18.95 1.79
CA ASN A 11 46.35 -19.36 0.40
C ASN A 11 45.88 -18.27 -0.59
N ALA A 12 44.78 -17.56 -0.30
CA ALA A 12 44.31 -16.45 -1.12
C ALA A 12 45.28 -15.26 -1.08
N ILE A 13 45.87 -14.98 0.08
CA ILE A 13 46.87 -13.92 0.24
C ILE A 13 48.12 -14.23 -0.58
N ILE A 14 48.66 -15.44 -0.47
CA ILE A 14 49.84 -15.89 -1.22
C ILE A 14 49.56 -15.82 -2.72
N TYR A 15 48.39 -16.30 -3.16
CA TYR A 15 47.99 -16.29 -4.56
C TYR A 15 47.93 -14.88 -5.15
N VAL A 16 47.26 -13.94 -4.48
CA VAL A 16 47.15 -12.54 -4.96
C VAL A 16 48.50 -11.82 -4.89
N ALA A 17 49.30 -12.08 -3.84
CA ALA A 17 50.63 -11.49 -3.72
C ALA A 17 51.56 -11.91 -4.86
N ALA A 18 51.49 -13.18 -5.28
CA ALA A 18 52.22 -13.68 -6.44
C ALA A 18 51.81 -12.97 -7.74
N GLN A 19 50.50 -12.76 -7.96
CA GLN A 19 50.00 -12.02 -9.14
C GLN A 19 50.48 -10.57 -9.17
N LEU A 20 50.53 -9.92 -8.02
CA LEU A 20 50.98 -8.54 -7.86
C LEU A 20 52.51 -8.40 -7.76
N LYS A 21 53.25 -9.52 -7.70
CA LYS A 21 54.71 -9.58 -7.48
C LYS A 21 55.16 -8.85 -6.21
N ILE A 22 54.40 -9.00 -5.12
CA ILE A 22 54.69 -8.41 -3.81
C ILE A 22 54.86 -9.51 -2.74
N ASN A 23 55.49 -9.16 -1.62
CA ASN A 23 55.63 -10.08 -0.49
C ASN A 23 54.26 -10.26 0.21
N PRO A 24 53.77 -11.50 0.43
CA PRO A 24 52.53 -11.76 1.16
C PRO A 24 52.45 -11.07 2.52
N LYS A 25 53.59 -10.86 3.20
CA LYS A 25 53.67 -10.20 4.52
C LYS A 25 53.26 -8.72 4.49
N GLU A 26 53.26 -8.07 3.32
CA GLU A 26 52.82 -6.67 3.16
C GLU A 26 51.36 -6.47 3.56
N ILE A 27 50.54 -7.53 3.59
CA ILE A 27 49.15 -7.45 4.04
C ILE A 27 49.03 -6.99 5.51
N HIS A 28 50.07 -7.19 6.33
CA HIS A 28 50.10 -6.69 7.70
C HIS A 28 50.18 -5.16 7.76
N ASN A 29 50.82 -4.52 6.78
CA ASN A 29 50.88 -3.06 6.66
C ASN A 29 49.50 -2.48 6.27
N TYR A 30 48.67 -3.28 5.61
CA TYR A 30 47.30 -2.93 5.22
C TYR A 30 46.29 -2.92 6.39
N LYS A 31 46.73 -3.22 7.62
CA LYS A 31 45.87 -3.15 8.83
C LYS A 31 45.47 -1.71 9.22
N ARG A 32 46.21 -0.69 8.78
CA ARG A 32 45.94 0.71 9.10
C ARG A 32 44.57 1.15 8.55
N ARG A 33 43.69 1.67 9.43
CA ARG A 33 42.33 2.11 9.07
C ARG A 33 42.33 3.13 7.93
N GLN A 34 43.21 4.13 8.01
CA GLN A 34 43.34 5.18 7.00
C GLN A 34 43.59 4.61 5.59
N THR A 35 44.53 3.68 5.47
CA THR A 35 44.85 3.03 4.18
C THR A 35 43.65 2.27 3.61
N LYS A 36 42.88 1.57 4.46
CA LYS A 36 41.65 0.90 4.03
C LYS A 36 40.60 1.89 3.55
N ASP A 37 40.38 2.98 4.30
CA ASP A 37 39.38 3.99 3.95
C ASP A 37 39.75 4.69 2.63
N ASP A 38 41.02 4.98 2.40
CA ASP A 38 41.50 5.58 1.16
C ASP A 38 41.40 4.63 -0.03
N HIS A 39 41.72 3.35 0.14
CA HIS A 39 41.52 2.35 -0.91
C HIS A 39 40.04 2.11 -1.21
N VAL A 40 39.18 2.12 -0.19
CA VAL A 40 37.72 2.05 -0.37
C VAL A 40 37.23 3.23 -1.22
N LYS A 41 37.69 4.45 -0.95
CA LYS A 41 37.38 5.63 -1.78
C LYS A 41 37.92 5.48 -3.21
N LEU A 42 39.15 4.99 -3.36
CA LEU A 42 39.78 4.76 -4.67
C LEU A 42 38.97 3.76 -5.49
N ILE A 43 38.60 2.61 -4.92
CA ILE A 43 37.77 1.59 -5.56
C ILE A 43 36.42 2.19 -5.96
N LYS A 44 35.79 2.98 -5.08
CA LYS A 44 34.52 3.64 -5.40
C LYS A 44 34.65 4.55 -6.62
N ASN A 45 35.69 5.38 -6.66
CA ASN A 45 35.92 6.32 -7.75
C ASN A 45 36.24 5.60 -9.07
N ILE A 46 37.14 4.61 -9.05
CA ILE A 46 37.56 3.88 -10.26
C ILE A 46 36.38 3.11 -10.86
N TYR A 47 35.61 2.40 -10.04
CA TYR A 47 34.52 1.54 -10.53
C TYR A 47 33.17 2.26 -10.66
N GLY A 48 33.11 3.54 -10.28
CA GLY A 48 31.92 4.39 -10.38
C GLY A 48 30.84 4.09 -9.36
N TYR A 49 31.19 3.58 -8.18
CA TYR A 49 30.23 3.32 -7.10
C TYR A 49 29.83 4.62 -6.39
N LYS A 50 28.55 4.74 -6.06
CA LYS A 50 27.96 5.90 -5.40
C LYS A 50 27.46 5.54 -4.01
N GLU A 51 27.59 6.48 -3.08
CA GLU A 51 27.06 6.32 -1.73
C GLU A 51 25.54 6.47 -1.70
N PHE A 52 24.86 5.53 -1.04
CA PHE A 52 23.41 5.61 -0.83
C PHE A 52 23.01 6.89 -0.10
N SER A 53 23.80 7.33 0.89
CA SER A 53 23.55 8.54 1.68
C SER A 53 23.40 9.79 0.81
N HIS A 54 24.21 9.91 -0.24
CA HIS A 54 24.19 11.07 -1.15
C HIS A 54 22.99 11.04 -2.10
N LEU A 55 22.48 9.84 -2.41
CA LEU A 55 21.38 9.63 -3.34
C LEU A 55 20.01 9.45 -2.67
N LYS A 56 19.93 9.55 -1.33
CA LYS A 56 18.68 9.35 -0.57
C LYS A 56 17.50 10.13 -1.14
N LYS A 57 17.68 11.41 -1.50
CA LYS A 57 16.60 12.24 -2.04
C LYS A 57 16.12 11.75 -3.41
N TYR A 58 17.06 11.42 -4.29
CA TYR A 58 16.77 10.87 -5.61
C TYR A 58 16.03 9.53 -5.52
N LEU A 59 16.54 8.60 -4.71
CA LEU A 59 15.92 7.29 -4.48
C LEU A 59 14.56 7.42 -3.79
N SER A 60 14.42 8.38 -2.87
CA SER A 60 13.15 8.64 -2.18
C SER A 60 12.08 9.12 -3.15
N ASN A 61 12.42 10.05 -4.05
CA ASN A 61 11.47 10.55 -5.04
C ASN A 61 11.07 9.46 -6.04
N TRP A 62 12.05 8.66 -6.49
CA TRP A 62 11.80 7.55 -7.39
C TRP A 62 10.84 6.52 -6.77
N LEU A 63 11.12 6.11 -5.53
CA LEU A 63 10.31 5.12 -4.82
C LEU A 63 8.92 5.69 -4.44
N LEU A 64 8.86 6.96 -4.04
CA LEU A 64 7.61 7.64 -3.67
C LEU A 64 6.64 7.69 -4.86
N ASN A 65 7.12 8.12 -6.04
CA ASN A 65 6.31 8.13 -7.25
C ASN A 65 5.71 6.74 -7.52
N ARG A 66 6.52 5.70 -7.37
CA ARG A 66 6.08 4.33 -7.56
C ARG A 66 5.04 3.90 -6.52
N ALA A 67 5.30 4.19 -5.25
CA ALA A 67 4.40 3.89 -4.14
C ALA A 67 3.05 4.64 -4.24
N ILE A 68 3.00 5.81 -4.88
CA ILE A 68 1.74 6.54 -5.13
C ILE A 68 0.95 5.91 -6.27
N TYR A 69 1.60 5.67 -7.41
CA TYR A 69 0.89 5.32 -8.65
C TYR A 69 0.66 3.83 -8.86
N THR A 70 1.39 2.95 -8.16
CA THR A 70 1.30 1.49 -8.32
C THR A 70 0.77 0.80 -7.08
N THR A 71 0.20 -0.39 -7.25
CA THR A 71 -0.28 -1.23 -6.13
C THR A 71 0.77 -2.25 -5.67
N GLU A 72 2.06 -1.97 -5.92
CA GLU A 72 3.18 -2.82 -5.48
C GLU A 72 3.19 -2.95 -3.94
N SER A 73 3.49 -4.15 -3.44
CA SER A 73 3.64 -4.39 -2.00
C SER A 73 4.97 -3.82 -1.49
N THR A 74 5.11 -3.64 -0.18
CA THR A 74 6.37 -3.17 0.44
C THR A 74 7.56 -4.07 0.08
N ASN A 75 7.35 -5.39 -0.03
CA ASN A 75 8.40 -6.32 -0.44
C ASN A 75 8.77 -6.14 -1.92
N MET A 76 7.81 -5.93 -2.80
CA MET A 76 8.10 -5.62 -4.22
C MET A 76 8.87 -4.30 -4.34
N LEU A 77 8.46 -3.27 -3.60
CA LEU A 77 9.16 -1.98 -3.55
C LEU A 77 10.60 -2.13 -3.02
N PHE A 78 10.81 -3.03 -2.06
CA PHE A 78 12.14 -3.39 -1.56
C PHE A 78 13.00 -4.00 -2.66
N ASP A 79 12.50 -5.05 -3.34
CA ASP A 79 13.24 -5.75 -4.40
C ASP A 79 13.56 -4.80 -5.57
N MET A 80 12.63 -3.91 -5.90
CA MET A 80 12.83 -2.92 -6.95
C MET A 80 13.86 -1.86 -6.58
N LEU A 81 13.84 -1.36 -5.34
CA LEU A 81 14.88 -0.43 -4.87
C LEU A 81 16.24 -1.11 -4.82
N LEU A 82 16.29 -2.37 -4.38
CA LEU A 82 17.50 -3.18 -4.34
C LEU A 82 18.08 -3.31 -5.74
N LYS A 83 17.26 -3.73 -6.71
CA LYS A 83 17.65 -3.83 -8.12
C LYS A 83 18.14 -2.49 -8.66
N LYS A 84 17.43 -1.39 -8.41
CA LYS A 84 17.86 -0.05 -8.82
C LYS A 84 19.22 0.34 -8.25
N CYS A 85 19.49 0.02 -6.99
CA CYS A 85 20.79 0.26 -6.38
C CYS A 85 21.89 -0.58 -7.05
N LEU A 86 21.63 -1.84 -7.38
CA LEU A 86 22.59 -2.69 -8.09
C LEU A 86 22.88 -2.17 -9.50
N ASP A 87 21.83 -1.85 -10.27
CA ASP A 87 21.92 -1.37 -11.65
C ASP A 87 22.69 -0.02 -11.75
N GLU A 88 22.51 0.87 -10.77
CA GLU A 88 23.17 2.19 -10.74
C GLU A 88 24.47 2.23 -9.93
N LYS A 89 25.02 1.06 -9.55
CA LYS A 89 26.23 0.92 -8.71
C LYS A 89 26.17 1.73 -7.40
N ILE A 90 25.02 1.72 -6.75
CA ILE A 90 24.80 2.37 -5.45
C ILE A 90 25.11 1.36 -4.34
N ILE A 91 26.00 1.75 -3.44
CA ILE A 91 26.40 0.91 -2.31
C ILE A 91 25.24 0.78 -1.34
N LEU A 92 24.78 -0.45 -1.11
CA LEU A 92 23.68 -0.73 -0.22
C LEU A 92 24.06 -0.40 1.24
N PRO A 93 23.19 0.31 1.98
CA PRO A 93 23.36 0.45 3.41
C PRO A 93 23.04 -0.89 4.10
N GLY A 94 23.30 -0.98 5.41
CA GLY A 94 22.86 -2.12 6.19
C GLY A 94 21.35 -2.38 6.07
N PHE A 95 20.94 -3.65 6.14
CA PHE A 95 19.56 -4.08 5.91
C PHE A 95 18.53 -3.26 6.69
N THR A 96 18.77 -3.03 7.98
CA THR A 96 17.85 -2.26 8.84
C THR A 96 17.67 -0.81 8.38
N THR A 97 18.76 -0.16 7.93
CA THR A 97 18.72 1.20 7.36
C THR A 97 17.95 1.22 6.05
N PHE A 98 18.14 0.22 5.19
CA PHE A 98 17.45 0.10 3.92
C PHE A 98 15.95 -0.13 4.12
N SER A 99 15.56 -1.06 5.00
CA SER A 99 14.16 -1.36 5.32
C SER A 99 13.44 -0.16 5.94
N ARG A 100 14.08 0.57 6.87
CA ARG A 100 13.51 1.81 7.45
C ARG A 100 13.32 2.90 6.40
N PHE A 101 14.26 3.04 5.48
CA PHE A 101 14.14 4.01 4.38
C PHE A 101 12.89 3.74 3.54
N ILE A 102 12.69 2.49 3.10
CA ILE A 102 11.52 2.08 2.34
C ILE A 102 10.23 2.29 3.14
N ALA A 103 10.19 1.82 4.39
CA ALA A 103 9.02 1.98 5.25
C ALA A 103 8.59 3.45 5.39
N SER A 104 9.55 4.35 5.59
CA SER A 104 9.27 5.79 5.70
C SER A 104 8.69 6.39 4.41
N ILE A 105 9.03 5.84 3.25
CA ILE A 105 8.52 6.32 1.96
C ILE A 105 7.12 5.77 1.69
N VAL A 106 6.88 4.50 2.03
CA VAL A 106 5.56 3.88 1.96
C VAL A 106 4.58 4.61 2.87
N GLU A 107 4.99 4.92 4.10
CA GLU A 107 4.19 5.69 5.06
C GLU A 107 3.86 7.09 4.51
N LYS A 108 4.82 7.80 3.93
CA LYS A 108 4.58 9.10 3.27
C LYS A 108 3.59 8.99 2.10
N ALA A 109 3.71 7.94 1.28
CA ALA A 109 2.78 7.71 0.16
C ALA A 109 1.35 7.44 0.67
N GLU A 110 1.21 6.66 1.74
CA GLU A 110 -0.08 6.42 2.39
C GLU A 110 -0.67 7.70 2.98
N GLU A 111 0.12 8.49 3.70
CA GLU A 111 -0.33 9.77 4.24
C GLU A 111 -0.81 10.71 3.15
N GLN A 112 -0.09 10.81 2.03
CA GLN A 112 -0.51 11.63 0.88
C GLN A 112 -1.82 11.14 0.29
N LEU A 113 -1.99 9.82 0.12
CA LEU A 113 -3.23 9.23 -0.34
C LEU A 113 -4.40 9.52 0.61
N TYR A 114 -4.19 9.38 1.92
CA TYR A 114 -5.21 9.72 2.91
C TYR A 114 -5.55 11.22 2.86
N LYS A 115 -4.57 12.10 2.69
CA LYS A 115 -4.80 13.55 2.58
C LYS A 115 -5.67 13.86 1.36
N GLN A 116 -5.29 13.32 0.20
CA GLN A 116 -6.03 13.52 -1.05
C GLN A 116 -7.47 13.05 -0.91
N LEU A 117 -7.71 11.82 -0.43
CA LEU A 117 -9.07 11.29 -0.26
C LEU A 117 -9.89 12.07 0.77
N ALA A 118 -9.27 12.51 1.87
CA ALA A 118 -9.97 13.27 2.90
C ALA A 118 -10.37 14.69 2.46
N LEU A 119 -9.77 15.22 1.38
CA LEU A 119 -10.11 16.52 0.80
C LEU A 119 -11.26 16.46 -0.20
N ILE A 120 -11.60 15.27 -0.70
CA ILE A 120 -12.65 15.07 -1.71
C ILE A 120 -14.05 15.46 -1.20
N PRO A 121 -14.53 14.97 -0.03
CA PRO A 121 -15.86 15.32 0.45
C PRO A 121 -15.90 16.73 1.06
N THR A 122 -17.04 17.39 0.91
CA THR A 122 -17.37 18.63 1.62
C THR A 122 -17.44 18.42 3.13
N ASN A 123 -17.37 19.48 3.93
CA ASN A 123 -17.50 19.37 5.40
C ASN A 123 -18.83 18.75 5.85
N LYS A 124 -19.91 18.94 5.08
CA LYS A 124 -21.20 18.30 5.35
C LYS A 124 -21.13 16.79 5.09
N GLU A 125 -20.56 16.38 3.97
CA GLU A 125 -20.36 14.97 3.63
C GLU A 125 -19.40 14.28 4.60
N LYS A 126 -18.36 14.96 5.08
CA LYS A 126 -17.47 14.43 6.13
C LYS A 126 -18.24 14.04 7.38
N LYS A 127 -19.15 14.91 7.85
CA LYS A 127 -20.02 14.58 9.00
C LYS A 127 -20.91 13.37 8.71
N GLN A 128 -21.49 13.28 7.52
CA GLN A 128 -22.30 12.13 7.10
C GLN A 128 -21.48 10.84 7.03
N LEU A 129 -20.25 10.90 6.53
CA LEU A 129 -19.33 9.75 6.48
C LEU A 129 -18.98 9.30 7.89
N LEU A 130 -18.60 10.22 8.78
CA LEU A 130 -18.27 9.88 10.17
C LEU A 130 -19.46 9.29 10.92
N ASN A 131 -20.68 9.75 10.62
CA ASN A 131 -21.92 9.21 11.16
C ASN A 131 -22.10 7.71 10.84
N LEU A 132 -21.55 7.20 9.72
CA LEU A 132 -21.58 5.76 9.43
C LEU A 132 -20.92 4.91 10.51
N LEU A 133 -19.96 5.47 11.24
CA LEU A 133 -19.30 4.76 12.33
C LEU A 133 -20.14 4.75 13.62
N GLU A 134 -21.24 5.49 13.72
CA GLU A 134 -22.06 5.53 14.92
C GLU A 134 -22.97 4.29 15.06
N LEU A 135 -23.42 4.07 16.29
CA LEU A 135 -24.40 3.03 16.61
C LEU A 135 -25.74 3.32 15.92
N VAL A 136 -26.44 2.26 15.56
CA VAL A 136 -27.86 2.31 15.18
C VAL A 136 -28.68 2.25 16.47
N GLY A 137 -29.69 3.11 16.61
CA GLY A 137 -30.54 3.13 17.82
C GLY A 137 -31.25 1.79 18.06
N THR A 138 -31.64 1.10 16.99
CA THR A 138 -32.17 -0.27 17.01
C THR A 138 -31.39 -1.13 16.02
N PRO A 139 -30.99 -2.37 16.37
CA PRO A 139 -30.28 -3.24 15.43
C PRO A 139 -31.11 -3.51 14.17
N VAL A 140 -30.53 -3.28 13.01
CA VAL A 140 -31.19 -3.49 11.71
C VAL A 140 -30.50 -4.67 11.03
N TYR A 141 -31.19 -5.82 10.92
CA TYR A 141 -30.63 -7.08 10.41
C TYR A 141 -29.37 -7.55 11.15
N GLY A 142 -29.34 -7.37 12.48
CA GLY A 142 -28.18 -7.71 13.33
C GLY A 142 -27.03 -6.69 13.27
N ALA A 143 -27.11 -5.68 12.40
CA ALA A 143 -26.13 -4.59 12.36
C ALA A 143 -26.41 -3.60 13.51
N THR A 144 -25.40 -3.40 14.36
CA THR A 144 -25.44 -2.45 15.48
C THR A 144 -24.76 -1.12 15.13
N ILE A 145 -24.01 -1.06 14.02
CA ILE A 145 -23.34 0.12 13.50
C ILE A 145 -23.87 0.42 12.10
N LYS A 146 -24.08 1.71 11.78
CA LYS A 146 -24.69 2.14 10.51
C LYS A 146 -23.90 1.64 9.29
N MET A 147 -22.57 1.65 9.36
CA MET A 147 -21.69 1.12 8.32
C MET A 147 -21.91 -0.38 8.05
N ASP A 148 -22.27 -1.17 9.06
CA ASP A 148 -22.46 -2.62 8.88
C ASP A 148 -23.71 -2.94 8.04
N ILE A 149 -24.74 -2.09 8.10
CA ILE A 149 -25.91 -2.18 7.20
C ILE A 149 -25.46 -2.10 5.73
N LEU A 150 -24.51 -1.21 5.43
CA LEU A 150 -23.96 -1.03 4.08
C LEU A 150 -23.02 -2.17 3.66
N ARG A 151 -22.41 -2.88 4.61
CA ARG A 151 -21.52 -4.01 4.34
C ARG A 151 -22.25 -5.30 4.03
N THR A 152 -23.48 -5.47 4.53
CA THR A 152 -24.23 -6.71 4.37
C THR A 152 -24.72 -6.91 2.93
N PRO A 153 -24.13 -7.85 2.17
CA PRO A 153 -24.60 -8.20 0.82
C PRO A 153 -26.00 -8.85 0.88
N LEU A 154 -26.65 -8.97 -0.27
CA LEU A 154 -27.84 -9.78 -0.47
C LEU A 154 -27.51 -11.26 -0.24
N THR A 155 -28.40 -11.97 0.44
CA THR A 155 -28.24 -13.40 0.73
C THR A 155 -28.91 -14.30 -0.30
N ASP A 156 -29.96 -13.80 -0.94
CA ASP A 156 -30.75 -14.51 -1.95
C ASP A 156 -31.45 -13.51 -2.90
N TYR A 157 -32.25 -14.04 -3.83
CA TYR A 157 -32.99 -13.27 -4.83
C TYR A 157 -34.48 -13.18 -4.52
N SER A 158 -34.88 -13.34 -3.25
CA SER A 158 -36.28 -13.17 -2.85
C SER A 158 -36.71 -11.70 -2.96
N LEU A 159 -38.01 -11.47 -3.14
CA LEU A 159 -38.57 -10.12 -3.18
C LEU A 159 -38.23 -9.31 -1.90
N LYS A 160 -38.19 -9.99 -0.75
CA LYS A 160 -37.82 -9.40 0.54
C LYS A 160 -36.38 -8.90 0.53
N GLU A 161 -35.44 -9.74 0.10
CA GLU A 161 -34.02 -9.36 0.01
C GLU A 161 -33.77 -8.29 -1.04
N ILE A 162 -34.43 -8.36 -2.20
CA ILE A 162 -34.38 -7.31 -3.23
C ILE A 162 -34.87 -5.97 -2.67
N SER A 163 -35.95 -5.97 -1.90
CA SER A 163 -36.48 -4.76 -1.26
C SER A 163 -35.48 -4.20 -0.23
N ARG A 164 -34.87 -5.06 0.59
CA ARG A 164 -33.77 -4.68 1.51
C ARG A 164 -32.58 -4.08 0.77
N GLY A 165 -32.20 -4.66 -0.37
CA GLY A 165 -31.12 -4.16 -1.21
C GLY A 165 -31.38 -2.77 -1.78
N PHE A 166 -32.63 -2.47 -2.18
CA PHE A 166 -33.01 -1.11 -2.56
C PHE A 166 -32.89 -0.11 -1.41
N GLU A 167 -33.29 -0.47 -0.19
CA GLU A 167 -33.08 0.38 0.98
C GLU A 167 -31.59 0.63 1.26
N ARG A 168 -30.75 -0.41 1.13
CA ARG A 168 -29.29 -0.29 1.21
C ARG A 168 -28.74 0.64 0.12
N LEU A 169 -29.25 0.56 -1.11
CA LEU A 169 -28.87 1.47 -2.20
C LEU A 169 -29.32 2.91 -1.96
N LYS A 170 -30.51 3.13 -1.40
CA LYS A 170 -30.97 4.47 -1.00
C LYS A 170 -30.00 5.09 0.00
N GLN A 171 -29.51 4.32 0.97
CA GLN A 171 -28.49 4.79 1.90
C GLN A 171 -27.18 5.14 1.20
N PHE A 172 -26.68 4.32 0.27
CA PHE A 172 -25.50 4.69 -0.54
C PHE A 172 -25.73 5.95 -1.39
N LYS A 173 -26.94 6.16 -1.93
CA LYS A 173 -27.30 7.34 -2.74
C LYS A 173 -27.30 8.65 -1.94
N THR A 174 -27.36 8.61 -0.61
CA THR A 174 -27.21 9.83 0.21
C THR A 174 -25.83 10.48 0.04
N PHE A 175 -24.84 9.72 -0.43
CA PHE A 175 -23.50 10.21 -0.77
C PHE A 175 -23.44 10.53 -2.27
N SER A 176 -23.21 11.80 -2.59
CA SER A 176 -23.13 12.34 -3.96
C SER A 176 -21.76 12.07 -4.60
N THR A 177 -21.39 10.79 -4.69
CA THR A 177 -20.10 10.31 -5.21
C THR A 177 -19.81 10.76 -6.65
N GLU A 178 -20.83 11.12 -7.40
CA GLU A 178 -20.74 11.62 -8.78
C GLU A 178 -19.95 12.94 -8.86
N ASN A 179 -20.01 13.75 -7.80
CA ASN A 179 -19.32 15.03 -7.70
C ASN A 179 -17.87 14.89 -7.19
N TRP A 180 -17.47 13.68 -6.77
CA TRP A 180 -16.16 13.45 -6.19
C TRP A 180 -15.09 13.37 -7.28
N GLN A 181 -14.07 14.23 -7.18
CA GLN A 181 -12.92 14.26 -8.11
C GLN A 181 -11.91 13.14 -7.83
N ILE A 182 -12.37 11.89 -7.87
CA ILE A 182 -11.57 10.71 -7.51
C ILE A 182 -10.65 10.24 -8.64
N LYS A 183 -10.90 10.65 -9.88
CA LYS A 183 -10.18 10.17 -11.08
C LYS A 183 -8.67 10.43 -11.05
N LEU A 184 -8.20 11.36 -10.21
CA LEU A 184 -6.78 11.67 -10.03
C LEU A 184 -6.01 10.58 -9.26
N ILE A 185 -6.72 9.70 -8.54
CA ILE A 185 -6.14 8.65 -7.71
C ILE A 185 -6.28 7.31 -8.44
N PRO A 186 -5.20 6.50 -8.55
CA PRO A 186 -5.27 5.19 -9.19
C PRO A 186 -6.34 4.31 -8.55
N GLU A 187 -7.26 3.76 -9.35
CA GLU A 187 -8.41 3.00 -8.84
C GLU A 187 -7.96 1.78 -7.99
N GLY A 188 -6.83 1.16 -8.32
CA GLY A 188 -6.25 0.06 -7.55
C GLY A 188 -5.98 0.42 -6.09
N LYS A 189 -5.47 1.64 -5.81
CA LYS A 189 -5.25 2.13 -4.44
C LYS A 189 -6.55 2.28 -3.68
N ILE A 190 -7.57 2.81 -4.35
CA ILE A 190 -8.89 3.01 -3.77
C ILE A 190 -9.53 1.66 -3.44
N LYS A 191 -9.41 0.68 -4.34
CA LYS A 191 -9.89 -0.69 -4.12
C LYS A 191 -9.24 -1.33 -2.89
N ILE A 192 -7.93 -1.17 -2.70
CA ILE A 192 -7.22 -1.67 -1.50
C ILE A 192 -7.79 -1.04 -0.23
N LEU A 193 -7.92 0.29 -0.20
CA LEU A 193 -8.47 1.00 0.97
C LEU A 193 -9.94 0.64 1.23
N ALA A 194 -10.76 0.55 0.19
CA ALA A 194 -12.15 0.15 0.31
C ALA A 194 -12.29 -1.28 0.85
N ASN A 195 -11.45 -2.21 0.40
CA ASN A 195 -11.44 -3.59 0.87
C ASN A 195 -10.98 -3.68 2.33
N TYR A 196 -9.97 -2.91 2.72
CA TYR A 196 -9.57 -2.79 4.12
C TYR A 196 -10.72 -2.24 4.96
N ALA A 197 -11.34 -1.14 4.52
CA ALA A 197 -12.47 -0.52 5.19
C ALA A 197 -13.69 -1.44 5.25
N PHE A 198 -13.89 -2.35 4.30
CA PHE A 198 -14.97 -3.34 4.35
C PHE A 198 -14.73 -4.42 5.40
N LYS A 199 -13.49 -4.94 5.48
CA LYS A 199 -13.14 -6.06 6.37
C LYS A 199 -12.87 -5.64 7.82
N ALA A 200 -12.36 -4.44 8.05
CA ALA A 200 -11.99 -3.97 9.38
C ALA A 200 -13.24 -3.74 10.26
N LYS A 201 -13.18 -4.11 11.54
CA LYS A 201 -14.22 -3.75 12.52
C LYS A 201 -14.39 -2.23 12.56
N ALA A 202 -15.62 -1.72 12.57
CA ALA A 202 -15.87 -0.28 12.54
C ALA A 202 -15.22 0.45 13.74
N GLN A 203 -15.14 -0.20 14.91
CA GLN A 203 -14.42 0.30 16.10
C GLN A 203 -12.92 0.52 15.86
N LEU A 204 -12.27 -0.29 15.01
CA LEU A 204 -10.87 -0.07 14.66
C LEU A 204 -10.71 1.19 13.82
N ILE A 205 -11.62 1.40 12.86
CA ILE A 205 -11.65 2.61 12.03
C ILE A 205 -11.90 3.83 12.93
N GLN A 206 -12.85 3.76 13.87
CA GLN A 206 -13.13 4.84 14.82
C GLN A 206 -11.92 5.32 15.62
N ARG A 207 -10.92 4.47 15.89
CA ARG A 207 -9.72 4.83 16.66
C ARG A 207 -8.61 5.49 15.83
N MET A 208 -8.74 5.52 14.51
CA MET A 208 -7.72 6.11 13.62
C MET A 208 -7.72 7.65 13.66
N SER A 209 -6.76 8.29 13.01
CA SER A 209 -6.83 9.73 12.77
C SER A 209 -8.04 10.09 11.90
N GLU A 210 -8.63 11.26 12.10
CA GLU A 210 -9.83 11.68 11.36
C GLU A 210 -9.61 11.64 9.84
N GLN A 211 -8.45 12.12 9.39
CA GLN A 211 -8.05 12.07 8.00
C GLN A 211 -8.07 10.64 7.42
N LYS A 212 -7.53 9.67 8.16
CA LYS A 212 -7.52 8.26 7.74
C LYS A 212 -8.93 7.66 7.77
N LYS A 213 -9.76 8.01 8.77
CA LYS A 213 -11.18 7.60 8.81
C LYS A 213 -11.92 8.05 7.56
N ILE A 214 -11.84 9.34 7.25
CA ILE A 214 -12.53 9.91 6.10
C ILE A 214 -12.04 9.25 4.81
N ALA A 215 -10.72 9.10 4.63
CA ALA A 215 -10.16 8.46 3.45
C ALA A 215 -10.68 7.02 3.24
N LEU A 216 -10.72 6.22 4.30
CA LEU A 216 -11.27 4.86 4.26
C LEU A 216 -12.76 4.83 3.93
N LEU A 217 -13.54 5.73 4.52
CA LEU A 217 -14.99 5.82 4.28
C LEU A 217 -15.31 6.32 2.87
N VAL A 218 -14.56 7.29 2.35
CA VAL A 218 -14.66 7.74 0.95
C VAL A 218 -14.38 6.58 0.00
N ALA A 219 -13.26 5.86 0.21
CA ALA A 219 -12.93 4.70 -0.62
C ALA A 219 -14.01 3.61 -0.55
N PHE A 220 -14.48 3.30 0.67
CA PHE A 220 -15.56 2.34 0.91
C PHE A 220 -16.83 2.70 0.14
N ILE A 221 -17.37 3.90 0.34
CA ILE A 221 -18.61 4.34 -0.30
C ILE A 221 -18.45 4.34 -1.84
N TYR A 222 -17.33 4.87 -2.35
CA TYR A 222 -17.09 4.98 -3.78
C TYR A 222 -17.03 3.62 -4.51
N ILE A 223 -16.46 2.59 -3.86
CA ILE A 223 -16.35 1.24 -4.43
C ILE A 223 -17.62 0.41 -4.18
N TYR A 224 -18.13 0.42 -2.95
CA TYR A 224 -19.23 -0.46 -2.55
C TYR A 224 -20.61 0.04 -2.99
N LYS A 225 -20.78 1.35 -3.29
CA LYS A 225 -21.98 1.84 -3.98
C LYS A 225 -22.16 1.18 -5.35
N ARG A 226 -21.08 1.08 -6.13
CA ARG A 226 -21.08 0.40 -7.44
C ARG A 226 -21.32 -1.10 -7.30
N LYS A 227 -20.58 -1.77 -6.41
CA LYS A 227 -20.79 -3.21 -6.15
C LYS A 227 -22.22 -3.54 -5.71
N ALA A 228 -22.80 -2.74 -4.82
CA ALA A 228 -24.18 -2.95 -4.36
C ALA A 228 -25.19 -2.72 -5.49
N MET A 229 -24.90 -1.83 -6.44
CA MET A 229 -25.75 -1.60 -7.60
C MET A 229 -25.69 -2.79 -8.57
N ASP A 230 -24.50 -3.29 -8.87
CA ASP A 230 -24.31 -4.48 -9.70
C ASP A 230 -24.98 -5.72 -9.09
N GLU A 231 -24.81 -5.90 -7.78
CA GLU A 231 -25.46 -6.94 -6.99
C GLU A 231 -26.99 -6.88 -7.07
N GLN A 232 -27.57 -5.68 -6.92
CA GLN A 232 -29.01 -5.48 -7.01
C GLN A 232 -29.55 -5.79 -8.41
N ILE A 233 -28.85 -5.36 -9.45
CA ILE A 233 -29.22 -5.64 -10.85
C ILE A 233 -29.24 -7.15 -11.09
N LEU A 234 -28.19 -7.85 -10.67
CA LEU A 234 -28.11 -9.30 -10.80
C LEU A 234 -29.25 -10.01 -10.04
N ALA A 235 -29.57 -9.56 -8.83
CA ALA A 235 -30.67 -10.12 -8.05
C ALA A 235 -32.03 -9.97 -8.74
N LEU A 236 -32.29 -8.82 -9.36
CA LEU A 236 -33.52 -8.59 -10.13
C LEU A 236 -33.61 -9.52 -11.33
N VAL A 237 -32.53 -9.66 -12.11
CA VAL A 237 -32.49 -10.56 -13.27
C VAL A 237 -32.84 -11.99 -12.85
N ASN A 238 -32.18 -12.51 -11.81
CA ASN A 238 -32.41 -13.87 -11.32
C ASN A 238 -33.83 -14.08 -10.76
N PHE A 239 -34.38 -13.07 -10.08
CA PHE A 239 -35.75 -13.11 -9.58
C PHE A 239 -36.77 -13.21 -10.71
N PHE A 240 -36.64 -12.37 -11.75
CA PHE A 240 -37.54 -12.41 -12.90
C PHE A 240 -37.41 -13.72 -13.68
N GLU A 241 -36.19 -14.24 -13.89
CA GLU A 241 -35.99 -15.55 -14.52
C GLU A 241 -36.73 -16.67 -13.76
N THR A 242 -36.68 -16.64 -12.42
CA THR A 242 -37.37 -17.63 -11.58
C THR A 242 -38.88 -17.54 -11.75
N ILE A 243 -39.44 -16.33 -11.81
CA ILE A 243 -40.87 -16.11 -12.07
C ILE A 243 -41.26 -16.62 -13.46
N PHE A 244 -40.50 -16.28 -14.50
CA PHE A 244 -40.79 -16.72 -15.86
C PHE A 244 -40.72 -18.23 -16.03
N ARG A 245 -39.73 -18.89 -15.40
CA ARG A 245 -39.65 -20.37 -15.40
C ARG A 245 -40.86 -21.01 -14.73
N ARG A 246 -41.32 -20.47 -13.59
CA ARG A 246 -42.53 -20.95 -12.92
C ARG A 246 -43.80 -20.73 -13.74
N ALA A 247 -43.87 -19.64 -14.49
CA ALA A 247 -44.99 -19.34 -15.37
C ALA A 247 -45.05 -20.24 -16.61
N LYS A 248 -43.88 -20.63 -17.17
CA LYS A 248 -43.80 -21.57 -18.31
C LYS A 248 -44.10 -23.03 -17.94
N ASN A 249 -43.90 -23.40 -16.68
CA ASN A 249 -44.12 -24.75 -16.17
C ASN A 249 -45.52 -24.94 -15.54
N LYS A 250 -46.41 -23.96 -15.68
CA LYS A 250 -47.82 -24.01 -15.30
C LYS A 250 -48.68 -24.02 -16.55
#